data_AF-A0A940HUQ2-F1
#
_entry.id   AF-A0A940HUQ2-F1
#
_cell.length_a   1.000
_cell.length_b   1.000
_cell.length_c   1.000
_cell.angle_alpha   90.00
_cell.angle_beta   90.00
_cell.angle_gamma   90.00
#
_symmetry.space_group_name_H-M   'P 1'
#
loop_
_entity.id
_entity.type
_entity.pdbx_description
1 polymer ?
#
loop_
_entity_poly.entity_id
_entity_poly.type
_entity_poly.pdbx_seq_one_letter_code
_entity_poly.pdbx_strand_id
1 'polypeptide(L)'
;MNFNAQTPLDRFMSMLFERYMNNVPDVKKITGALIEKGTIASQDEIVNDHVAFRTLGVPHLGIASLEKIFLANGYKKMEPYFF
;
A
#
# COMPACT_ATOMS: atom_id res chain seq x y z
N MET A 1 3.13 2.11 -10.58
CA MET A 1 3.59 2.33 -9.18
C MET A 1 4.99 1.76 -9.09
N ASN A 2 5.93 2.56 -8.64
CA ASN A 2 7.33 2.17 -8.68
C ASN A 2 7.74 1.44 -7.38
N PHE A 3 7.62 0.12 -7.39
CA PHE A 3 8.26 -0.73 -6.39
C PHE A 3 9.49 -1.37 -7.04
N ASN A 4 10.65 -0.72 -6.92
CA ASN A 4 11.91 -1.33 -7.30
C ASN A 4 12.10 -2.58 -6.42
N ALA A 5 11.94 -3.77 -7.00
CA ALA A 5 11.80 -5.05 -6.28
C ALA A 5 13.12 -5.57 -5.66
N GLN A 6 13.70 -4.79 -4.74
CA GLN A 6 15.00 -5.07 -4.14
C GLN A 6 14.89 -5.86 -2.83
N THR A 7 13.79 -5.71 -2.09
CA THR A 7 13.57 -6.39 -0.80
C THR A 7 12.35 -7.31 -0.81
N PRO A 8 12.25 -8.28 0.15
CA PRO A 8 11.04 -9.06 0.34
C PRO A 8 9.80 -8.19 0.60
N LEU A 9 9.97 -7.06 1.31
CA LEU A 9 8.88 -6.12 1.54
C LEU A 9 8.45 -5.46 0.23
N ASP A 10 9.37 -5.03 -0.63
CA ASP A 10 9.01 -4.42 -1.93
C ASP A 10 8.20 -5.40 -2.77
N ARG A 11 8.62 -6.67 -2.83
CA ARG A 11 7.88 -7.72 -3.55
C ARG A 11 6.48 -7.94 -2.96
N PHE A 12 6.38 -7.99 -1.63
CA PHE A 12 5.08 -8.09 -0.95
C PHE A 12 4.17 -6.91 -1.30
N MET A 13 4.69 -5.68 -1.25
CA MET A 13 3.93 -4.47 -1.58
C MET A 13 3.51 -4.46 -3.05
N SER A 14 4.38 -4.83 -3.99
CA SER A 14 4.01 -4.97 -5.41
C SER A 14 2.83 -5.91 -5.61
N MET A 15 2.90 -7.12 -5.02
CA MET A 15 1.83 -8.10 -5.11
C MET A 15 0.53 -7.61 -4.46
N LEU A 16 0.62 -6.92 -3.32
CA LEU A 16 -0.53 -6.34 -2.63
C LEU A 16 -1.22 -5.30 -3.51
N PHE A 17 -0.47 -4.37 -4.08
CA PHE A 17 -1.01 -3.30 -4.93
C PHE A 17 -1.56 -3.82 -6.26
N GLU A 18 -0.90 -4.79 -6.88
CA GLU A 18 -1.42 -5.46 -8.08
C GLU A 18 -2.81 -6.08 -7.80
N ARG A 19 -2.93 -6.83 -6.70
CA ARG A 19 -4.22 -7.41 -6.27
C ARG A 19 -5.26 -6.34 -5.95
N TYR A 20 -4.86 -5.27 -5.26
CA TYR A 20 -5.77 -4.17 -4.93
C TYR A 20 -6.34 -3.51 -6.19
N MET A 21 -5.48 -3.17 -7.16
CA MET A 21 -5.91 -2.55 -8.43
C MET A 21 -6.81 -3.44 -9.28
N ASN A 22 -6.66 -4.76 -9.17
CA ASN A 22 -7.53 -5.70 -9.86
C ASN A 22 -8.92 -5.82 -9.22
N ASN A 23 -9.04 -5.55 -7.91
CA ASN A 23 -10.31 -5.61 -7.19
C ASN A 23 -10.99 -4.23 -7.04
N VAL A 24 -10.23 -3.13 -7.19
CA VAL A 24 -10.73 -1.76 -7.08
C VAL A 24 -10.57 -1.05 -8.43
N PRO A 25 -11.55 -1.20 -9.35
CA PRO A 25 -11.44 -0.70 -10.71
C PRO A 25 -11.31 0.83 -10.78
N ASP A 26 -11.77 1.55 -9.77
CA ASP A 26 -11.71 3.01 -9.72
C ASP A 26 -10.28 3.54 -9.64
N VAL A 27 -9.31 2.74 -9.17
CA VAL A 27 -7.89 3.11 -9.24
C VAL A 27 -7.47 3.39 -10.68
N LYS A 28 -7.81 2.47 -11.60
CA LYS A 28 -7.48 2.62 -13.03
C LYS A 28 -8.22 3.79 -13.66
N LYS A 29 -9.47 4.05 -13.26
CA LYS A 29 -10.25 5.21 -13.76
C LYS A 29 -9.60 6.54 -13.36
N ILE A 30 -9.24 6.68 -12.08
CA ILE A 30 -8.62 7.90 -11.57
C ILE A 30 -7.24 8.09 -12.20
N THR A 31 -6.39 7.06 -12.23
CA THR A 31 -5.08 7.14 -12.87
C THR A 31 -5.17 7.47 -14.36
N GLY A 32 -6.12 6.86 -15.08
CA GLY A 32 -6.37 7.18 -16.49
C GLY A 32 -6.76 8.64 -16.72
N ALA A 33 -7.65 9.18 -15.88
CA ALA A 33 -8.05 10.58 -15.95
C ALA A 33 -6.88 11.55 -15.66
N LEU A 34 -5.96 11.19 -14.77
CA LEU A 34 -4.76 11.98 -14.50
C LEU A 34 -3.80 12.00 -15.70
N ILE A 35 -3.66 10.86 -16.39
CA ILE A 35 -2.84 10.76 -17.62
C ILE A 35 -3.49 11.55 -18.75
N GLU A 36 -4.80 11.42 -18.97
CA GLU A 36 -5.54 12.14 -20.00
C GLU A 36 -5.43 13.67 -19.82
N LYS A 37 -5.44 14.13 -18.57
CA LYS A 37 -5.25 15.55 -18.22
C LYS A 37 -3.79 16.00 -18.25
N GLY A 38 -2.84 15.11 -18.56
CA GLY A 38 -1.40 15.42 -18.55
C GLY A 38 -0.85 15.77 -17.16
N THR A 39 -1.51 15.35 -16.08
CA THR A 39 -1.05 15.59 -14.71
C THR A 39 0.14 14.70 -14.34
N ILE A 40 0.17 13.49 -14.91
CA ILE A 40 1.26 12.52 -14.85
C ILE A 40 1.42 11.91 -16.24
N ALA A 41 2.63 11.53 -16.66
CA ALA A 41 2.80 10.85 -17.95
C ALA A 41 2.49 9.35 -17.86
N SER A 42 2.63 8.76 -16.67
CA SER A 42 2.35 7.35 -16.43
C SER A 42 1.99 7.05 -14.98
N GLN A 43 1.48 5.85 -14.73
CA GLN A 43 1.17 5.37 -13.39
C GLN A 43 2.41 5.20 -12.48
N ASP A 44 3.62 5.19 -13.05
CA ASP A 44 4.86 5.03 -12.28
C ASP A 44 5.33 6.32 -11.61
N GLU A 45 4.75 7.46 -11.97
CA GLU A 45 4.97 8.73 -11.27
C GLU A 45 4.18 8.84 -9.97
N ILE A 46 3.21 7.94 -9.74
CA ILE A 46 2.44 7.94 -8.49
C ILE A 46 3.29 7.34 -7.37
N VAL A 47 3.61 8.18 -6.39
CA VAL A 47 4.19 7.78 -5.10
C VAL A 47 3.06 7.58 -4.11
N ASN A 48 2.97 6.40 -3.50
CA ASN A 48 1.99 6.13 -2.47
C ASN A 48 2.42 6.79 -1.15
N ASP A 49 1.53 7.58 -0.56
CA ASP A 49 1.73 8.18 0.75
C ASP A 49 1.65 7.12 1.87
N HIS A 50 0.55 6.38 1.92
CA HIS A 50 0.35 5.29 2.88
C HIS A 50 -0.56 4.18 2.31
N VAL A 51 -0.59 3.06 3.03
CA VAL A 51 -1.56 1.98 2.83
C VAL A 51 -2.25 1.70 4.17
N ALA A 52 -3.54 1.36 4.13
CA ALA A 52 -4.32 1.04 5.31
C ALA A 52 -4.74 -0.43 5.31
N PHE A 53 -4.63 -1.07 6.47
CA PHE A 53 -5.09 -2.44 6.69
C PHE A 53 -6.10 -2.49 7.84
N ARG A 54 -6.97 -3.50 7.83
CA ARG A 54 -7.88 -3.80 8.94
C ARG A 54 -7.51 -5.14 9.54
N THR A 55 -7.53 -5.21 10.86
CA THR A 55 -7.25 -6.41 11.66
C THR A 55 -8.39 -6.63 12.66
N LEU A 56 -8.42 -7.78 13.32
CA LEU A 56 -9.41 -8.10 14.36
C LEU A 56 -8.74 -8.01 15.72
N GLY A 57 -9.34 -7.32 16.69
CA GLY A 57 -8.80 -7.13 18.05
C GLY A 57 -8.78 -8.39 18.93
N VAL A 58 -8.46 -9.56 18.36
CA VAL A 58 -8.39 -10.86 19.03
C VAL A 58 -6.96 -11.43 18.93
N PRO A 59 -6.59 -12.39 19.79
CA PRO A 59 -5.27 -13.00 19.75
C PRO A 59 -4.91 -13.51 18.35
N HIS A 60 -3.67 -13.27 17.94
CA HIS A 60 -3.10 -13.65 16.64
C HIS A 60 -3.71 -13.02 15.39
N LEU A 61 -4.78 -12.22 15.48
CA LEU A 61 -5.40 -11.54 14.33
C LEU A 61 -5.42 -10.01 14.45
N GLY A 62 -4.85 -9.45 15.52
CA GLY A 62 -4.76 -8.01 15.77
C GLY A 62 -3.56 -7.32 15.11
N ILE A 63 -3.43 -6.02 15.36
CA ILE A 63 -2.36 -5.19 14.80
C ILE A 63 -0.96 -5.76 15.05
N ALA A 64 -0.73 -6.35 16.24
CA ALA A 64 0.55 -6.98 16.60
C ALA A 64 0.99 -8.08 15.62
N SER A 65 0.04 -8.83 15.05
CA SER A 65 0.34 -9.87 14.06
C SER A 65 0.78 -9.31 12.72
N LEU A 66 0.25 -8.15 12.33
CA LEU A 66 0.54 -7.53 11.04
C LEU A 66 1.77 -6.62 11.13
N GLU A 67 1.83 -5.76 12.14
CA GLU A 67 2.87 -4.72 12.27
C GLU A 67 4.27 -5.32 12.41
N LYS A 68 4.41 -6.52 13.02
CA LYS A 68 5.70 -7.18 13.22
C LYS A 68 6.51 -7.34 11.93
N ILE A 69 5.83 -7.54 10.79
CA ILE A 69 6.46 -7.68 9.48
C ILE A 69 7.10 -6.34 9.07
N PHE A 70 6.37 -5.24 9.24
CA PHE A 70 6.84 -3.90 8.90
C PHE A 70 7.94 -3.43 9.85
N LEU A 71 7.78 -3.66 11.16
CA LEU A 71 8.79 -3.33 12.17
C LEU A 71 10.12 -4.04 11.90
N ALA A 72 10.08 -5.31 11.48
CA ALA A 72 11.27 -6.07 11.09
C ALA A 72 11.96 -5.51 9.83
N ASN A 73 11.26 -4.73 9.01
CA ASN A 73 11.77 -4.08 7.80
C ASN A 73 12.00 -2.56 7.99
N GLY A 74 12.18 -2.11 9.23
CA GLY A 74 12.61 -0.73 9.53
C GLY A 74 11.48 0.29 9.69
N TYR A 75 10.22 -0.12 9.62
CA TYR A 75 9.10 0.77 9.99
C TYR A 75 9.15 1.08 11.48
N LYS A 76 8.71 2.29 11.83
CA LYS A 76 8.59 2.74 13.23
C LYS A 76 7.12 2.95 13.54
N LYS A 77 6.70 2.55 14.74
CA LYS A 77 5.37 2.90 15.24
C LYS A 77 5.30 4.41 15.42
N MET A 78 4.22 4.99 14.93
CA MET A 78 3.87 6.39 15.12
C MET A 78 2.75 6.49 16.17
N GLU A 79 2.15 7.68 16.30
CA GLU A 79 1.07 7.92 17.26
C GLU A 79 -0.17 7.06 16.97
N PRO A 80 -0.82 6.51 18.01
CA PRO A 80 -2.06 5.77 17.85
C PRO A 80 -3.24 6.73 17.62
N TYR A 81 -4.17 6.32 16.76
CA TYR A 81 -5.46 6.98 16.57
C TYR A 81 -6.57 6.13 17.19
N PHE A 82 -7.53 6.77 17.86
CA PHE A 82 -8.73 6.14 18.41
C PHE A 82 -9.95 6.73 17.71
N PHE A 83 -10.82 5.87 17.18
CA PHE A 83 -11.99 6.22 16.37
C PHE A 83 -13.27 5.67 17.00
#